data_AF-A0A526YJV0-F1
#
_entry.id   AF-A0A526YJV0-F1
#
_cell.length_a   1.000
_cell.length_b   1.000
_cell.length_c   1.000
_cell.angle_alpha   90.00
_cell.angle_beta   90.00
_cell.angle_gamma   90.00
#
_symmetry.space_group_name_H-M   'P 1'
#
loop_
_entity.id
_entity.type
_entity.pdbx_description
1 polymer ?
#
loop_
_entity_poly.entity_id
_entity_poly.type
_entity_poly.pdbx_seq_one_letter_code
_entity_poly.pdbx_strand_id
1 'polypeptide(L)'
;MKTPISIKRGTVAAVFVDLQEEHRQDKRYLVEGFADILANVQRLQAAARANDVLLYHSAYIVDLTREARRFHPVDANGRSAFSDKDDPLTAICPE
;
A
#
# COMPACT_ATOMS: atom_id res chain seq x y z
N MET A 1 -18.02 25.40 7.15
CA MET A 1 -19.10 24.42 6.97
C MET A 1 -18.63 23.39 5.95
N LYS A 2 -18.68 22.08 6.22
CA LYS A 2 -18.26 21.05 5.23
C LYS A 2 -19.40 20.81 4.24
N THR A 3 -19.09 20.76 2.95
CA THR A 3 -20.07 20.48 1.89
C THR A 3 -20.13 18.97 1.62
N PRO A 4 -21.31 18.37 1.45
CA PRO A 4 -21.42 16.98 1.04
C PRO A 4 -20.75 16.75 -0.31
N ILE A 5 -20.03 15.62 -0.44
CA ILE A 5 -19.46 15.17 -1.71
C ILE A 5 -20.30 13.97 -2.18
N SER A 6 -20.70 13.99 -3.45
CA SER A 6 -21.34 12.86 -4.11
C SER A 6 -20.38 12.20 -5.10
N ILE A 7 -20.40 10.87 -5.15
CA ILE A 7 -19.60 10.06 -6.07
C ILE A 7 -20.51 9.65 -7.23
N LYS A 8 -20.21 10.12 -8.44
CA LYS A 8 -20.94 9.72 -9.64
C LYS A 8 -20.38 8.38 -10.15
N ARG A 9 -21.28 7.41 -10.39
CA ARG A 9 -20.92 6.11 -10.99
C ARG A 9 -20.27 6.31 -12.36
N GLY A 10 -19.29 5.47 -12.67
CA GLY A 10 -18.56 5.51 -13.94
C GLY A 10 -17.57 6.67 -14.11
N THR A 11 -17.41 7.55 -13.11
CA THR A 11 -16.43 8.64 -13.15
C THR A 11 -15.39 8.53 -12.05
N VAL A 12 -15.26 7.37 -11.42
CA VAL A 12 -14.43 7.16 -10.24
C VAL A 12 -13.64 5.86 -10.34
N ALA A 13 -12.50 5.86 -9.66
CA ALA A 13 -11.68 4.71 -9.38
C ALA A 13 -11.34 4.70 -7.88
N ALA A 14 -11.12 3.52 -7.32
CA ALA A 14 -10.62 3.33 -5.97
C ALA A 14 -9.13 2.98 -6.05
N VAL A 15 -8.30 3.72 -5.31
CA VAL A 15 -6.86 3.49 -5.23
C VAL A 15 -6.51 3.12 -3.80
N PHE A 16 -5.85 1.98 -3.63
CA PHE A 16 -5.38 1.46 -2.35
C PHE A 16 -3.87 1.57 -2.31
N VAL A 17 -3.37 2.36 -1.37
CA VAL A 17 -1.98 2.82 -1.35
C VAL A 17 -1.24 2.13 -0.21
N ASP A 18 -0.13 1.50 -0.55
CA ASP A 18 0.89 0.98 0.39
C ASP A 18 0.29 0.03 1.43
N LEU A 19 -0.65 -0.81 1.01
CA LEU A 19 -1.18 -1.89 1.85
C LEU A 19 -0.23 -3.08 1.85
N GLN A 20 1.02 -2.88 2.25
CA GLN A 20 2.08 -3.88 2.15
C GLN A 20 2.24 -4.68 3.46
N GLU A 21 2.69 -5.93 3.37
CA GLU A 21 2.87 -6.86 4.51
C GLU A 21 3.86 -6.34 5.57
N GLU A 22 4.75 -5.44 5.19
CA GLU A 22 5.66 -4.75 6.10
C GLU A 22 4.93 -4.05 7.26
N HIS A 23 3.72 -3.51 7.02
CA HIS A 23 2.91 -2.90 8.07
C HIS A 23 2.31 -3.89 9.06
N ARG A 24 2.33 -5.20 8.75
CA ARG A 24 1.88 -6.29 9.63
C ARG A 24 3.03 -6.95 10.38
N GLN A 25 4.20 -7.03 9.75
CA GLN A 25 5.25 -7.95 10.17
C GLN A 25 6.58 -7.27 10.47
N ASP A 26 6.89 -6.15 9.81
CA ASP A 26 8.15 -5.45 10.02
C ASP A 26 8.06 -4.52 11.21
N LYS A 27 8.82 -4.82 12.27
CA LYS A 27 8.89 -4.04 13.51
C LYS A 27 9.25 -2.56 13.31
N ARG A 28 9.88 -2.23 12.19
CA ARG A 28 10.23 -0.84 11.83
C ARG A 28 9.04 -0.05 11.31
N TYR A 29 8.05 -0.74 10.72
CA TYR A 29 6.97 -0.16 9.92
C TYR A 29 5.58 -0.61 10.34
N LEU A 30 5.44 -1.24 11.52
CA LEU A 30 4.15 -1.68 12.04
C LEU A 30 3.16 -0.51 12.12
N VAL A 31 1.97 -0.75 11.59
CA VAL A 31 0.83 0.15 11.75
C VAL A 31 -0.10 -0.43 12.80
N GLU A 32 -0.39 0.36 13.84
CA GLU A 32 -1.35 -0.03 14.87
C GLU A 32 -2.75 -0.22 14.25
N GLY A 33 -3.41 -1.33 14.58
CA GLY A 33 -4.75 -1.63 14.07
C GLY A 33 -4.79 -1.95 12.57
N PHE A 34 -3.67 -2.29 11.93
CA PHE A 34 -3.63 -2.52 10.49
C PHE A 34 -4.58 -3.63 10.01
N ALA A 35 -4.82 -4.65 10.82
CA ALA A 35 -5.81 -5.70 10.51
C ALA A 35 -7.24 -5.13 10.35
N ASP A 36 -7.64 -4.17 11.19
CA ASP A 36 -8.94 -3.51 11.09
C ASP A 36 -9.01 -2.60 9.85
N ILE A 37 -7.90 -1.95 9.50
CA ILE A 37 -7.77 -1.18 8.25
C ILE A 37 -7.97 -2.10 7.05
N LEU A 38 -7.30 -3.26 7.02
CA LEU A 38 -7.47 -4.25 5.94
C LEU A 38 -8.92 -4.75 5.86
N ALA A 39 -9.56 -5.06 6.98
CA ALA A 39 -10.97 -5.45 6.98
C ALA A 39 -11.89 -4.35 6.41
N ASN A 40 -11.59 -3.08 6.66
CA ASN A 40 -12.32 -1.96 6.08
C ASN A 40 -12.05 -1.81 4.58
N VAL A 41 -10.79 -1.97 4.16
CA VAL A 41 -10.39 -1.96 2.76
C VAL A 41 -11.11 -3.05 1.98
N GLN A 42 -11.17 -4.28 2.49
CA GLN A 42 -11.87 -5.38 1.86
C GLN A 42 -13.35 -5.04 1.59
N ARG A 43 -14.02 -4.39 2.54
CA ARG A 43 -15.40 -3.91 2.36
C ARG A 43 -15.50 -2.84 1.27
N LEU A 44 -14.54 -1.91 1.20
CA LEU A 44 -14.48 -0.90 0.15
C LEU A 44 -14.20 -1.50 -1.23
N GLN A 45 -13.32 -2.49 -1.31
CA GLN A 45 -13.01 -3.22 -2.55
C GLN A 45 -14.22 -4.01 -3.05
N ALA A 46 -14.90 -4.72 -2.15
CA ALA A 46 -16.15 -5.40 -2.47
C ALA A 46 -17.22 -4.42 -2.99
N ALA A 47 -17.38 -3.27 -2.33
CA ALA A 47 -18.30 -2.23 -2.78
C ALA A 47 -17.88 -1.64 -4.14
N ALA A 48 -16.60 -1.40 -4.37
CA ALA A 48 -16.09 -0.92 -5.66
C ALA A 48 -16.42 -1.90 -6.79
N ARG A 49 -16.13 -3.20 -6.60
CA ARG A 49 -16.44 -4.26 -7.57
C ARG A 49 -17.93 -4.36 -7.87
N ALA A 50 -18.77 -4.34 -6.83
CA ALA A 50 -20.23 -4.42 -6.98
C ALA A 50 -20.84 -3.21 -7.72
N ASN A 51 -20.06 -2.15 -7.95
CA ASN A 51 -20.52 -0.92 -8.59
C ASN A 51 -19.68 -0.53 -9.82
N ASP A 52 -18.95 -1.49 -10.40
CA ASP A 52 -18.12 -1.32 -11.61
C ASP A 52 -17.08 -0.18 -11.48
N VAL A 53 -16.56 0.03 -10.27
CA VAL A 53 -15.49 0.99 -10.00
C VAL A 53 -14.15 0.33 -10.24
N LEU A 54 -13.28 0.99 -11.02
CA LEU A 54 -11.91 0.54 -11.26
C LEU A 54 -11.13 0.48 -9.95
N LEU A 55 -10.40 -0.61 -9.75
CA LEU A 55 -9.58 -0.86 -8.57
C LEU A 55 -8.11 -0.80 -8.96
N TYR A 56 -7.37 0.06 -8.29
CA TYR A 56 -5.92 0.16 -8.40
C TYR A 56 -5.27 -0.06 -7.05
N HIS A 57 -4.10 -0.67 -7.11
CA HIS A 57 -3.20 -0.79 -5.98
C HIS A 57 -1.89 -0.13 -6.34
N SER A 58 -1.29 0.56 -5.38
CA SER A 58 0.07 1.07 -5.47
C SER A 58 0.89 0.57 -4.31
N ALA A 59 2.15 0.26 -4.56
CA ALA A 59 3.11 -0.15 -3.56
C ALA A 59 4.37 0.70 -3.70
N TYR A 60 4.95 1.09 -2.57
CA TYR A 60 6.24 1.74 -2.54
C TYR A 60 7.33 0.66 -2.59
N ILE A 61 8.17 0.71 -3.63
CA ILE A 61 9.23 -0.27 -3.87
C ILE A 61 10.54 0.46 -4.17
N VAL A 62 11.60 0.08 -3.47
CA VAL A 62 12.95 0.61 -3.67
C VAL A 62 13.81 -0.41 -4.40
N ASP A 63 14.32 0.01 -5.56
CA ASP A 63 15.27 -0.75 -6.37
C ASP A 63 16.60 0.00 -6.52
N LEU A 64 17.55 -0.32 -5.64
CA LEU A 64 18.88 0.30 -5.65
C LEU A 64 19.73 -0.11 -6.86
N THR A 65 19.32 -1.12 -7.63
CA THR A 65 20.01 -1.48 -8.88
C THR A 65 19.72 -0.48 -10.00
N ARG A 66 18.60 0.26 -9.90
CA ARG A 66 18.21 1.29 -10.88
C ARG A 66 18.69 2.68 -10.48
N GLU A 67 18.64 3.00 -9.18
CA GLU A 67 19.06 4.29 -8.66
C GLU A 67 19.63 4.14 -7.26
N ALA A 68 20.96 4.05 -7.15
CA ALA A 68 21.65 4.09 -5.86
C ALA A 68 21.87 5.55 -5.43
N ARG A 69 21.19 6.01 -4.37
CA ARG A 69 21.40 7.36 -3.81
C ARG A 69 22.51 7.33 -2.77
N ARG A 70 23.42 8.30 -2.84
CA ARG A 70 24.63 8.42 -1.99
C ARG A 70 24.38 8.27 -0.49
N PHE A 71 23.20 8.71 -0.01
CA PHE A 71 22.83 8.69 1.41
C PHE A 71 21.62 7.80 1.68
N HIS A 72 21.29 6.87 0.77
CA HIS A 72 20.20 5.93 1.00
C HIS A 72 20.55 5.00 2.18
N PRO A 73 19.71 4.94 3.23
CA PRO A 73 19.87 3.98 4.31
C PRO A 73 19.80 2.55 3.80
N VAL A 74 20.84 1.77 4.09
CA VAL A 74 20.91 0.34 3.78
C VAL A 74 21.11 -0.47 5.05
N ASP A 75 20.66 -1.73 5.03
CA ASP A 75 20.92 -2.69 6.09
C ASP A 75 22.38 -3.21 6.05
N ALA A 76 22.73 -4.11 6.96
CA ALA A 76 24.06 -4.71 7.01
C ALA A 76 24.44 -5.53 5.76
N ASN A 77 23.45 -5.91 4.94
CA ASN A 77 23.62 -6.65 3.68
C ASN A 77 23.62 -5.72 2.45
N GLY A 78 23.53 -4.40 2.64
CA GLY A 78 23.47 -3.43 1.55
C GLY A 78 22.10 -3.34 0.86
N ARG A 79 21.07 -4.00 1.41
CA ARG A 79 19.69 -3.89 0.91
C ARG A 79 19.07 -2.60 1.39
N SER A 80 18.04 -2.12 0.70
CA SER A 80 17.34 -0.93 1.13
C SER A 80 16.79 -1.14 2.55
N ALA A 81 17.01 -0.17 3.43
CA ALA A 81 16.40 -0.23 4.76
C ALA A 81 14.87 -0.11 4.67
N PHE A 82 14.34 0.51 3.62
CA PHE A 82 12.91 0.62 3.30
C PHE A 82 12.51 -0.40 2.24
N SER A 83 11.20 -0.68 2.10
CA SER A 83 10.53 -1.52 1.09
C SER A 83 11.42 -2.02 -0.08
N ASP A 84 12.33 -2.93 0.21
CA ASP A 84 13.33 -3.42 -0.73
C ASP A 84 12.64 -4.31 -1.77
N LYS A 85 12.95 -4.12 -3.06
CA LYS A 85 12.23 -4.81 -4.14
C LYS A 85 12.24 -6.35 -4.05
N ASP A 86 13.22 -6.92 -3.36
CA ASP A 86 13.36 -8.37 -3.21
C ASP A 86 12.89 -8.84 -1.83
N ASP A 87 12.33 -7.97 -0.98
CA ASP A 87 11.81 -8.32 0.33
C ASP A 87 10.33 -8.76 0.18
N PRO A 88 9.98 -10.00 0.55
CA PRO A 88 8.60 -10.49 0.44
C PRO A 88 7.59 -9.67 1.25
N LEU A 89 8.02 -8.93 2.27
CA LEU A 89 7.14 -8.06 3.06
C LEU A 89 6.68 -6.83 2.27
N THR A 90 7.30 -6.51 1.13
CA THR A 90 6.82 -5.45 0.24
C THR A 90 5.61 -5.86 -0.59
N ALA A 91 5.22 -7.13 -0.55
CA ALA A 91 4.02 -7.59 -1.22
C ALA A 91 2.78 -6.89 -0.66
N ILE A 92 1.83 -6.58 -1.53
CA ILE A 92 0.53 -6.07 -1.13
C ILE A 92 -0.22 -7.17 -0.39
N CYS A 93 -0.81 -6.81 0.75
CA CYS A 93 -1.63 -7.68 1.56
C CYS A 93 -2.79 -8.26 0.71
N PRO A 94 -3.13 -9.54 0.92
CA PRO A 94 -4.25 -10.15 0.23
C PRO A 94 -5.56 -9.46 0.62
N GLU A 95 -6.45 -9.37 -0.36
CA GLU A 95 -7.84 -8.98 -0.16
C GLU A 95 -8.68 -10.11 0.43
#